data_AF-A0A9Q3HI51-F1
#
_entry.id   AF-A0A9Q3HI51-F1
#
_cell.length_a   1.000
_cell.length_b   1.000
_cell.length_c   1.000
_cell.angle_alpha   90.00
_cell.angle_beta   90.00
_cell.angle_gamma   90.00
#
_symmetry.space_group_name_H-M   'P 1'
#
loop_
_entity.id
_entity.type
_entity.pdbx_description
1 polymer ?
#
loop_
_entity_poly.entity_id
_entity_poly.type
_entity_poly.pdbx_seq_one_letter_code
_entity_poly.pdbx_strand_id
1 'polypeptide(L)' 'MDVIRKIENNEIVAITTPVLVNWHDGKSRLCGEFRAPNNYTKAERYPIPRIPHALDKLAKANYITKMDCMKGFHHN' A
#
# COMPACT_ATOMS: atom_id res chain seq x y z
N MET A 1 3.90 -1.50 -24.60
CA MET A 1 4.01 -2.58 -23.60
C MET A 1 2.77 -3.41 -23.75
N ASP A 2 2.90 -4.56 -24.38
CA ASP A 2 1.74 -5.39 -24.70
C ASP A 2 1.25 -6.08 -23.43
N VAL A 3 -0.07 -6.07 -23.23
CA VAL A 3 -0.70 -6.77 -22.11
C VAL A 3 -0.53 -8.27 -22.36
N ILE A 4 0.41 -8.89 -21.64
CA ILE A 4 0.75 -10.32 -21.79
C ILE A 4 -0.47 -11.20 -21.47
N ARG A 5 -1.31 -10.77 -20.52
CA ARG A 5 -2.55 -11.45 -20.14
C ARG A 5 -3.48 -10.49 -19.42
N LYS A 6 -4.75 -10.44 -19.84
CA LYS A 6 -5.81 -9.75 -19.09
C LYS A 6 -6.39 -10.73 -18.06
N ILE A 7 -6.45 -10.30 -16.81
CA ILE A 7 -7.00 -11.07 -15.69
C ILE A 7 -8.46 -10.64 -15.50
N GLU A 8 -9.37 -11.59 -15.29
CA GLU A 8 -10.77 -11.29 -15.02
C GLU A 8 -11.00 -10.78 -13.59
N ASN A 9 -12.15 -10.14 -13.35
CA ASN A 9 -12.49 -9.65 -12.02
C ASN A 9 -12.50 -10.80 -11.01
N ASN A 10 -11.72 -10.65 -9.94
CA ASN A 10 -11.58 -11.63 -8.86
C ASN A 10 -10.99 -12.99 -9.28
N GLU A 11 -10.39 -13.09 -10.46
CA GLU A 11 -9.66 -14.28 -10.86
C GLU A 11 -8.50 -14.54 -9.90
N ILE A 12 -8.29 -15.81 -9.56
CA ILE A 12 -7.18 -16.24 -8.70
C ILE A 12 -5.95 -16.40 -9.57
N VAL A 13 -4.93 -15.58 -9.31
CA VAL A 13 -3.60 -15.73 -9.90
C VAL A 13 -2.61 -16.24 -8.86
N ALA A 14 -1.46 -16.75 -9.30
CA ALA A 14 -0.47 -17.25 -8.36
C ALA A 14 -0.02 -16.15 -7.40
N ILE A 15 0.29 -16.58 -6.17
CA ILE A 15 0.60 -15.76 -4.98
C ILE A 15 1.71 -14.72 -5.20
N THR A 16 2.56 -14.92 -6.20
CA THR A 16 3.70 -14.06 -6.51
C THR A 16 3.59 -13.40 -7.88
N THR A 17 2.43 -13.51 -8.54
CA THR A 17 2.24 -12.94 -9.88
C THR A 17 1.98 -11.43 -9.77
N PRO A 18 2.82 -10.59 -10.39
CA PRO A 18 2.53 -9.18 -10.50
C PRO A 18 1.39 -8.95 -11.50
N VAL A 19 0.39 -8.17 -11.10
CA VAL A 19 -0.79 -7.82 -11.89
C VAL A 19 -0.65 -6.39 -12.41
N LEU A 20 -0.85 -6.17 -13.70
CA LEU A 20 -0.95 -4.82 -14.24
C LEU A 20 -2.40 -4.34 -14.16
N VAL A 21 -2.59 -3.25 -13.42
CA VAL A 21 -3.89 -2.59 -13.27
C VAL A 21 -3.86 -1.30 -14.07
N ASN A 22 -4.87 -1.11 -14.92
CA ASN A 22 -5.08 0.17 -15.59
C ASN A 22 -5.42 1.23 -14.53
N TRP A 23 -4.61 2.27 -14.49
CA TRP A 23 -4.73 3.39 -13.57
C TRP A 23 -5.15 4.65 -14.33
N HIS A 24 -5.48 5.71 -13.59
CA HIS A 24 -5.88 7.00 -14.11
C HIS A 24 -4.88 7.59 -15.13
N ASP A 25 -5.42 8.37 -16.09
CA ASP A 25 -4.68 9.07 -17.16
C ASP A 25 -3.78 8.18 -18.05
N GLY A 26 -4.26 7.00 -18.42
CA GLY A 26 -3.52 6.10 -19.33
C GLY A 26 -2.24 5.52 -18.73
N LYS A 27 -2.00 5.71 -17.43
CA LYS A 27 -0.91 5.06 -16.70
C LYS A 27 -1.38 3.70 -16.21
N SER A 28 -0.46 2.75 -16.06
CA SER A 28 -0.72 1.48 -15.39
C SER A 28 0.07 1.41 -14.08
N ARG A 29 -0.42 0.60 -13.13
CA ARG A 29 0.29 0.28 -11.90
C ARG A 29 0.51 -1.22 -11.84
N LEU A 30 1.72 -1.61 -11.45
CA LEU A 30 2.00 -2.98 -11.05
C LEU A 30 1.48 -3.18 -9.61
N CYS A 31 0.60 -4.16 -9.41
CA CYS A 31 0.03 -4.53 -8.13
C CYS A 31 0.36 -6.00 -7.85
N GLY A 32 1.04 -6.29 -6.75
CA GLY A 32 1.28 -7.67 -6.34
C GLY A 32 0.00 -8.33 -5.79
N GLU A 33 -0.25 -9.58 -6.18
CA GLU A 33 -1.38 -10.35 -5.67
C GLU A 33 -1.06 -10.98 -4.31
N PHE A 34 -1.32 -10.25 -3.21
CA PHE A 34 -0.99 -10.71 -1.86
C PHE A 34 -2.17 -11.29 -1.07
N ARG A 35 -3.36 -11.54 -1.65
CA ARG A 35 -4.53 -12.03 -0.88
C ARG A 35 -4.27 -13.37 -0.19
N ALA A 36 -3.77 -14.35 -0.92
CA ALA A 36 -3.43 -15.66 -0.38
C ALA A 36 -2.26 -15.64 0.64
N PRO A 37 -1.09 -15.02 0.37
CA PRO A 37 0.02 -14.99 1.32
C PRO A 37 -0.34 -14.21 2.60
N ASN A 38 -1.20 -13.19 2.51
CA ASN A 38 -1.71 -12.46 3.68
C ASN A 38 -2.49 -13.35 4.68
N ASN A 39 -3.00 -14.51 4.27
CA ASN A 39 -3.61 -15.48 5.19
C ASN A 39 -2.59 -16.31 5.97
N TYR A 40 -1.36 -16.41 5.46
CA TYR A 40 -0.26 -17.16 6.09
C TYR A 40 0.68 -16.25 6.87
N THR A 41 0.61 -14.93 6.68
CA THR A 41 1.39 -13.96 7.44
C THR A 41 0.62 -13.49 8.67
N LYS A 42 1.32 -13.35 9.80
CA LYS A 42 0.75 -12.72 10.99
C LYS A 42 0.75 -11.21 10.78
N ALA A 43 -0.42 -10.59 10.81
CA ALA A 43 -0.52 -9.14 10.78
C ALA A 43 0.22 -8.54 11.99
N GLU A 44 1.28 -7.77 11.72
CA GLU A 44 1.95 -6.98 12.74
C GLU A 44 1.11 -5.75 13.04
N ARG A 45 0.37 -5.80 14.15
CA ARG A 45 -0.48 -4.70 14.61
C ARG A 45 0.29 -3.87 15.62
N TYR A 46 1.14 -2.96 15.13
CA TYR A 46 1.68 -1.92 16.00
C TYR A 46 0.55 -0.96 16.40
N PRO A 47 0.40 -0.59 17.68
CA PRO A 47 -0.67 0.29 18.11
C PRO A 47 -0.50 1.67 17.48
N ILE A 48 -1.35 1.99 16.50
CA ILE A 48 -1.43 3.33 15.94
C ILE A 48 -2.10 4.22 16.99
N PRO A 49 -1.49 5.36 17.37
CA PRO A 49 -2.09 6.26 18.33
C PRO A 49 -3.46 6.75 17.83
N ARG A 50 -4.44 6.82 18.72
CA ARG A 50 -5.74 7.43 18.39
C ARG A 50 -5.53 8.89 17.97
N ILE A 51 -6.28 9.32 16.96
CA ILE A 51 -6.16 10.67 16.39
C ILE A 51 -6.17 11.77 17.47
N PRO A 52 -7.11 11.80 18.44
CA PRO A 52 -7.13 12.85 19.46
C PRO A 52 -5.84 12.90 20.29
N HIS A 53 -5.32 11.74 20.71
CA HIS A 53 -4.09 11.67 21.51
C HIS A 53 -2.86 12.13 20.73
N ALA A 54 -2.82 11.89 19.42
CA ALA A 54 -1.76 12.43 18.55
C ALA A 54 -1.87 13.96 18.42
N LEU A 55 -3.09 14.50 18.31
CA LEU A 55 -3.34 15.93 18.19
C LEU A 55 -3.06 16.69 19.48
N ASP A 56 -3.39 16.12 20.65
CA ASP A 56 -3.10 16.74 21.95
C ASP A 56 -1.60 16.99 22.15
N LYS A 57 -0.76 16.04 21.69
CA LYS A 57 0.70 16.18 21.70
C LYS A 57 1.19 17.25 20.71
N LEU A 58 0.47 17.43 19.61
CA LEU A 58 0.81 18.39 18.56
C LEU A 58 0.36 19.82 18.90
N ALA A 59 -0.69 19.96 19.71
CA ALA A 59 -1.37 21.23 19.98
C ALA A 59 -0.50 22.33 20.60
N LYS A 60 0.63 21.96 21.23
CA LYS A 60 1.57 22.90 21.87
C LYS A 60 2.88 23.06 21.09
N ALA A 61 2.97 22.53 19.87
CA ALA A 61 4.17 22.62 19.06
C ALA A 61 4.31 24.02 18.44
N ASN A 62 5.49 24.64 18.56
CA ASN A 62 5.80 25.89 17.87
C ASN A 62 5.99 25.70 16.35
N TYR A 63 6.43 24.50 15.95
CA TYR A 63 6.67 24.11 14.56
C TYR A 63 6.23 22.67 14.34
N ILE A 64 5.61 22.40 13.19
CA ILE A 64 5.21 21.06 12.78
C ILE A 64 5.83 20.76 11.42
N THR A 65 6.49 19.62 11.31
CA THR A 65 7.03 19.10 10.05
C THR A 65 6.34 17.79 9.71
N LYS A 66 5.88 17.66 8.46
CA LYS A 66 5.28 16.45 7.93
C LYS A 66 6.22 15.86 6.88
N MET A 67 6.54 14.59 7.02
CA MET A 67 7.28 13.83 6.01
C MET A 67 6.33 12.83 5.33
N ASP A 68 6.42 12.73 4.01
CA ASP A 68 5.71 11.71 3.25
C ASP A 68 6.60 10.48 3.08
N CYS A 69 6.16 9.35 3.63
CA CYS A 69 6.87 8.08 3.56
C CYS A 69 6.40 7.19 2.39
N MET A 70 5.62 7.70 1.43
CA MET A 70 5.10 6.89 0.30
C MET A 70 6.19 6.14 -0.47
N LYS A 71 7.38 6.75 -0.63
CA LYS A 71 8.52 6.13 -1.33
C LYS A 71 9.38 5.21 -0.44
N GLY A 72 9.06 5.08 0.85
CA GLY A 72 9.83 4.27 1.80
C GLY A 72 9.79 2.77 1.48
N PHE A 73 8.72 2.28 0.83
CA PHE A 73 8.58 0.86 0.47
C PHE A 73 9.55 0.37 -0.61
N HIS A 74 10.16 1.29 -1.37
CA HIS A 74 11.03 0.98 -2.50
C HIS A 74 12.41 1.63 -2.36
N HIS A 75 12.82 1.93 -1.13
CA HIS A 75 14.12 2.51 -0.81
C HIS A 75 15.14 1.40 -0.51
N ASN A 76 16.38 1.56 -0.96
CA ASN A 76 17.53 0.71 -0.60
C ASN A 76 18.34 1.37 0.51
#